data_AF-A0A6P8ILY7-F1
#
_entry.id   AF-A0A6P8ILY7-F1
#
_cell.length_a   1.000
_cell.length_b   1.000
_cell.length_c   1.000
_cell.angle_alpha   90.00
_cell.angle_beta   90.00
_cell.angle_gamma   90.00
#
_symmetry.space_group_name_H-M   'P 1'
#
loop_
_entity.id
_entity.type
_entity.pdbx_description
1 polymer ?
#
loop_
_entity_poly.entity_id
_entity_poly.type
_entity_poly.pdbx_seq_one_letter_code
_entity_poly.pdbx_strand_id
1 'polypeptide(L)'
;METSLDKMVLFREREINNTTGSTGEWIHRFCTKLGNDFFCEVDKDYIKDPANLVSLNEEVTCFSQALNLILDKPDFADDDFIRFSKISYQSSVLDKTVARTAEHLYGLIHARFALTDKGCKKMLHKYLNGDFGHCPRVLCSNANVLPIGMSDQPGEGMVKIYCPKCCEVYEPRQLKYCYIDGAYFGTGLPHMLFMVFPEYRPNRTTENYTPKLYGFKLHSSAFEQDSSDSDKKALSKMNGKHI
;
A
#
# COMPACT_ATOMS: atom_id res chain seq x y z
N MET A 1 -1.23 32.40 6.05
CA MET A 1 -1.12 30.95 6.23
C MET A 1 -2.07 30.32 5.23
N GLU A 2 -1.56 29.77 4.13
CA GLU A 2 -2.38 29.02 3.18
C GLU A 2 -3.02 27.83 3.89
N THR A 3 -4.33 27.64 3.67
CA THR A 3 -5.06 26.52 4.24
C THR A 3 -4.62 25.20 3.57
N SER A 4 -4.91 24.06 4.22
CA SER A 4 -4.64 22.74 3.62
C SER A 4 -5.32 22.57 2.25
N LEU A 5 -6.43 23.28 2.02
CA LEU A 5 -7.17 23.28 0.77
C LEU A 5 -6.45 24.11 -0.32
N ASP A 6 -5.87 25.25 0.05
CA ASP A 6 -5.10 26.10 -0.87
C ASP A 6 -3.86 25.37 -1.39
N LYS A 7 -3.14 24.66 -0.51
CA LYS A 7 -1.99 23.81 -0.90
C LYS A 7 -2.40 22.69 -1.87
N MET A 8 -3.57 22.09 -1.66
CA MET A 8 -4.09 21.04 -2.54
C MET A 8 -4.41 21.57 -3.94
N VAL A 9 -5.04 22.74 -4.04
CA VAL A 9 -5.38 23.38 -5.32
C VAL A 9 -4.10 23.76 -6.08
N LEU A 10 -3.14 24.38 -5.40
CA LEU A 10 -1.87 24.77 -6.00
C LEU A 10 -1.02 23.58 -6.49
N PHE A 11 -1.04 22.46 -5.75
CA PHE A 11 -0.40 21.22 -6.21
C PHE A 11 -1.07 20.65 -7.47
N ARG A 12 -2.41 20.63 -7.50
CA ARG A 12 -3.18 20.16 -8.65
C ARG A 12 -2.86 20.96 -9.92
N GLU A 13 -2.79 22.28 -9.81
CA GLU A 13 -2.57 23.16 -10.96
C GLU A 13 -1.13 23.13 -11.51
N ARG A 14 -0.12 22.94 -10.64
CA ARG A 14 1.30 22.90 -11.07
C ARG A 14 1.73 21.55 -11.66
N GLU A 15 1.28 20.43 -11.12
CA GLU A 15 1.91 19.12 -11.42
C GLU A 15 1.14 18.25 -12.42
N ILE A 16 -0.16 18.51 -12.68
CA ILE A 16 -0.91 17.87 -13.79
C ILE A 16 -0.20 18.11 -15.14
N ASN A 17 0.47 19.26 -15.29
CA ASN A 17 1.21 19.61 -16.49
C ASN A 17 2.63 18.99 -16.56
N ASN A 18 3.13 18.42 -15.45
CA ASN A 18 4.53 17.98 -15.32
C ASN A 18 4.69 16.44 -15.15
N THR A 19 3.58 15.69 -15.11
CA THR A 19 3.55 14.23 -14.98
C THR A 19 3.28 13.51 -16.30
N THR A 20 3.75 14.06 -17.43
CA THR A 20 3.64 13.43 -18.75
C THR A 20 4.71 12.35 -18.96
N GLY A 21 4.69 11.29 -18.15
CA GLY A 21 5.35 10.04 -18.46
C GLY A 21 4.46 9.20 -19.38
N SER A 22 5.00 8.56 -20.41
CA SER A 22 4.23 7.59 -21.20
C SER A 22 3.94 6.36 -20.33
N THR A 23 2.71 6.25 -19.85
CA THR A 23 2.21 5.03 -19.20
C THR A 23 1.68 4.05 -20.25
N GLY A 24 1.80 2.75 -19.99
CA GLY A 24 1.39 1.69 -20.92
C GLY A 24 -0.08 1.33 -20.83
N GLU A 25 -0.61 0.68 -21.86
CA GLU A 25 -1.99 0.19 -21.85
C GLU A 25 -2.15 -0.88 -20.78
N TRP A 26 -1.22 -1.84 -20.69
CA TRP A 26 -1.24 -2.86 -19.64
C TRP A 26 -1.21 -2.24 -18.24
N ILE A 27 -0.32 -1.25 -18.03
CA ILE A 27 -0.15 -0.56 -16.73
C ILE A 27 -1.45 0.16 -16.36
N HIS A 28 -2.03 0.92 -17.28
CA HIS A 28 -3.28 1.63 -17.08
C HIS A 28 -4.42 0.66 -16.73
N ARG A 29 -4.56 -0.44 -17.50
CA ARG A 29 -5.56 -1.48 -17.25
C ARG A 29 -5.36 -2.16 -15.90
N PHE A 30 -4.11 -2.41 -15.49
CA PHE A 30 -3.79 -2.97 -14.19
C PHE A 30 -4.18 -2.02 -13.06
N CYS A 31 -3.81 -0.74 -13.13
CA CYS A 31 -4.10 0.24 -12.08
C CYS A 31 -5.59 0.62 -11.99
N THR A 32 -6.35 0.50 -13.06
CA THR A 32 -7.81 0.76 -13.09
C THR A 32 -8.66 -0.47 -12.76
N LYS A 33 -8.04 -1.65 -12.63
CA LYS A 33 -8.71 -2.89 -12.20
C LYS A 33 -9.26 -2.72 -10.78
N LEU A 34 -10.47 -3.23 -10.54
CA LEU A 34 -11.07 -3.21 -9.21
C LEU A 34 -10.13 -3.84 -8.16
N GLY A 35 -9.88 -3.09 -7.08
CA GLY A 35 -8.96 -3.47 -6.01
C GLY A 35 -7.55 -2.92 -6.20
N ASN A 36 -7.12 -2.57 -7.41
CA ASN A 36 -5.80 -2.01 -7.65
C ASN A 36 -5.74 -0.47 -7.47
N ASP A 37 -6.76 0.10 -6.83
CA ASP A 37 -6.92 1.55 -6.64
C ASP A 37 -5.74 2.20 -5.88
N PHE A 38 -4.99 1.40 -5.11
CA PHE A 38 -3.82 1.87 -4.35
C PHE A 38 -2.57 2.05 -5.21
N PHE A 39 -2.48 1.41 -6.38
CA PHE A 39 -1.32 1.53 -7.24
C PHE A 39 -1.30 2.89 -7.95
N CYS A 40 -0.12 3.45 -8.13
CA CYS A 40 0.12 4.48 -9.14
C CYS A 40 0.65 3.84 -10.43
N GLU A 41 0.44 4.52 -11.55
CA GLU A 41 1.00 4.08 -12.84
C GLU A 41 2.51 4.38 -12.87
N VAL A 42 3.32 3.33 -12.96
CA VAL A 42 4.78 3.45 -13.10
C VAL A 42 5.14 3.93 -14.51
N ASP A 43 6.07 4.86 -14.63
CA ASP A 43 6.54 5.35 -15.94
C ASP A 43 7.28 4.24 -16.70
N LYS A 44 6.96 4.03 -17.99
CA LYS A 44 7.67 3.01 -18.81
C LYS A 44 9.18 3.21 -18.82
N ASP A 45 9.66 4.45 -18.80
CA ASP A 45 11.08 4.73 -18.85
C ASP A 45 11.81 4.31 -17.56
N TYR A 46 11.12 4.32 -16.41
CA TYR A 46 11.65 3.75 -15.18
C TYR A 46 11.84 2.23 -15.30
N ILE A 47 10.83 1.55 -15.88
CA ILE A 47 10.83 0.09 -16.06
C ILE A 47 11.85 -0.35 -17.12
N LYS A 48 12.08 0.46 -18.16
CA LYS A 48 13.03 0.14 -19.23
C LYS A 48 14.49 0.16 -18.76
N ASP A 49 14.79 0.92 -17.71
CA ASP A 49 16.14 1.00 -17.16
C ASP A 49 16.44 -0.25 -16.30
N PRO A 50 17.34 -1.14 -16.73
CA PRO A 50 17.64 -2.38 -16.01
C PRO A 50 18.22 -2.16 -14.62
N ALA A 51 18.84 -1.00 -14.36
CA ALA A 51 19.39 -0.68 -13.05
C ALA A 51 18.30 -0.62 -11.96
N ASN A 52 17.07 -0.24 -12.33
CA ASN A 52 15.93 -0.21 -11.42
C ASN A 52 15.37 -1.62 -11.14
N LEU A 53 15.66 -2.59 -12.00
CA LEU A 53 15.12 -3.95 -11.95
C LEU A 53 16.10 -5.00 -11.42
N VAL A 54 17.28 -4.58 -10.96
CA VAL A 54 18.32 -5.47 -10.43
C VAL A 54 17.74 -6.40 -9.34
N SER A 55 18.14 -7.67 -9.39
CA SER A 55 17.71 -8.77 -8.51
C SER A 55 16.28 -9.28 -8.72
N LEU A 56 15.38 -8.52 -9.33
CA LEU A 56 14.00 -9.01 -9.60
C LEU A 56 13.97 -10.16 -10.61
N ASN A 57 14.97 -10.23 -11.49
CA ASN A 57 15.12 -11.30 -12.48
C ASN A 57 15.45 -12.66 -11.85
N GLU A 58 15.96 -12.70 -10.62
CA GLU A 58 16.28 -13.93 -9.89
C GLU A 58 15.08 -14.41 -9.04
N GLU A 59 14.29 -13.46 -8.55
CA GLU A 59 13.10 -13.73 -7.72
C GLU A 59 11.89 -14.17 -8.55
N VAL A 60 11.75 -13.66 -9.77
CA VAL A 60 10.54 -13.81 -10.59
C VAL A 60 10.74 -14.81 -11.73
N THR A 61 9.99 -15.92 -11.68
CA THR A 61 9.92 -16.88 -12.80
C THR A 61 9.34 -16.23 -14.07
N CYS A 62 9.74 -16.64 -15.27
CA CYS A 62 9.23 -16.05 -16.53
C CYS A 62 9.40 -14.51 -16.63
N PHE A 63 10.42 -13.95 -15.98
CA PHE A 63 10.68 -12.50 -15.89
C PHE A 63 10.61 -11.79 -17.25
N SER A 64 11.27 -12.35 -18.28
CA SER A 64 11.30 -11.73 -19.61
C SER A 64 9.91 -11.65 -20.25
N GLN A 65 9.11 -12.72 -20.19
CA GLN A 65 7.75 -12.71 -20.72
C GLN A 65 6.85 -11.73 -19.96
N ALA A 66 6.93 -11.74 -18.63
CA ALA A 66 6.17 -10.84 -17.78
C ALA A 66 6.52 -9.36 -18.04
N LEU A 67 7.82 -9.04 -18.14
CA LEU A 67 8.28 -7.68 -18.41
C LEU A 67 7.83 -7.17 -19.78
N ASN A 68 7.90 -8.03 -20.80
CA ASN A 68 7.45 -7.67 -22.14
C ASN A 68 5.94 -7.43 -22.20
N LEU A 69 5.14 -8.19 -21.43
CA LEU A 69 3.72 -7.96 -21.26
C LEU A 69 3.43 -6.61 -20.59
N ILE A 70 4.13 -6.29 -19.49
CA ILE A 70 3.99 -5.00 -18.78
C ILE A 70 4.33 -3.81 -19.70
N LEU A 71 5.33 -3.97 -20.57
CA LEU A 71 5.81 -2.93 -21.47
C LEU A 71 5.00 -2.79 -22.77
N ASP A 72 3.98 -3.63 -22.99
CA ASP A 72 3.22 -3.73 -24.24
C ASP A 72 4.13 -3.96 -25.48
N LYS A 73 5.16 -4.82 -25.37
CA LYS A 73 6.09 -5.04 -26.51
C LYS A 73 5.46 -5.87 -27.63
N PRO A 74 5.72 -5.50 -28.91
CA PRO A 74 5.07 -6.11 -30.07
C PRO A 74 5.53 -7.52 -30.42
N ASP A 75 6.59 -8.06 -29.79
CA ASP A 75 7.01 -9.46 -30.02
C ASP A 75 5.96 -10.48 -29.52
N PHE A 76 4.89 -10.01 -28.87
CA PHE A 76 3.66 -10.74 -28.50
C PHE A 76 2.42 -10.28 -29.29
N ALA A 77 2.58 -9.34 -30.23
CA ALA A 77 1.48 -8.62 -30.88
C ALA A 77 1.09 -9.14 -32.27
N ASP A 78 1.79 -10.12 -32.84
CA ASP A 78 1.42 -10.64 -34.17
C ASP A 78 0.26 -11.66 -34.15
N ASP A 79 -0.18 -12.14 -32.97
CA ASP A 79 -1.45 -12.90 -32.84
C ASP A 79 -2.01 -12.96 -31.38
N ASP A 80 -1.17 -12.79 -30.35
CA ASP A 80 -1.52 -13.06 -28.94
C ASP A 80 -2.09 -11.86 -28.13
N PHE A 81 -1.97 -10.63 -28.60
CA PHE A 81 -2.45 -9.43 -27.88
C PHE A 81 -3.99 -9.37 -27.74
N ILE A 82 -4.72 -9.84 -28.76
CA ILE A 82 -6.19 -10.04 -28.69
C ILE A 82 -6.54 -11.14 -27.67
N ARG A 83 -5.63 -12.09 -27.44
CA ARG A 83 -5.79 -13.26 -26.56
C ARG A 83 -5.57 -12.92 -25.08
N PHE A 84 -4.62 -12.03 -24.77
CA PHE A 84 -4.36 -11.57 -23.40
C PHE A 84 -5.36 -10.51 -22.91
N SER A 85 -5.85 -9.64 -23.81
CA SER A 85 -6.90 -8.67 -23.46
C SER A 85 -8.24 -9.35 -23.16
N LYS A 86 -8.48 -10.52 -23.75
CA LYS A 86 -9.63 -11.41 -23.54
C LYS A 86 -9.16 -12.76 -23.01
N ILE A 87 -8.77 -12.83 -21.74
CA ILE A 87 -8.62 -14.12 -21.04
C ILE A 87 -9.99 -14.80 -21.00
N SER A 88 -10.31 -15.52 -22.08
CA SER A 88 -11.47 -16.39 -22.19
C SER A 88 -11.19 -17.69 -21.46
N TYR A 89 -12.23 -18.49 -21.22
CA TYR A 89 -12.14 -19.81 -20.59
C TYR A 89 -11.15 -20.78 -21.30
N GLN A 90 -10.75 -20.48 -22.55
CA GLN A 90 -9.83 -21.26 -23.40
C GLN A 90 -8.35 -20.82 -23.36
N SER A 91 -7.97 -19.85 -22.53
CA SER A 91 -6.56 -19.44 -22.40
C SER A 91 -5.70 -20.54 -21.75
N SER A 92 -4.48 -20.73 -22.28
CA SER A 92 -3.58 -21.80 -21.87
C SER A 92 -3.12 -21.63 -20.41
N VAL A 93 -2.69 -22.71 -19.75
CA VAL A 93 -2.13 -22.63 -18.38
C VAL A 93 -0.92 -21.70 -18.34
N LEU A 94 -0.11 -21.69 -19.41
CA LEU A 94 1.07 -20.85 -19.54
C LEU A 94 0.71 -19.35 -19.57
N ASP A 95 -0.34 -18.99 -20.32
CA ASP A 95 -0.81 -17.60 -20.43
C ASP A 95 -1.24 -17.06 -19.06
N LYS A 96 -1.96 -17.88 -18.27
CA LYS A 96 -2.40 -17.52 -16.92
C LYS A 96 -1.23 -17.38 -15.95
N THR A 97 -0.20 -18.21 -16.09
CA THR A 97 1.02 -18.09 -15.30
C THR A 97 1.74 -16.79 -15.62
N VAL A 98 1.97 -16.47 -16.89
CA VAL A 98 2.63 -15.23 -17.31
C VAL A 98 1.85 -14.00 -16.85
N ALA A 99 0.52 -14.00 -16.94
CA ALA A 99 -0.33 -12.92 -16.44
C ALA A 99 -0.13 -12.67 -14.94
N ARG A 100 -0.16 -13.72 -14.12
CA ARG A 100 0.05 -13.62 -12.66
C ARG A 100 1.46 -13.17 -12.33
N THR A 101 2.46 -13.69 -13.04
CA THR A 101 3.84 -13.26 -12.92
C THR A 101 3.99 -11.78 -13.25
N ALA A 102 3.31 -11.26 -14.27
CA ALA A 102 3.33 -9.84 -14.62
C ALA A 102 2.69 -8.98 -13.53
N GLU A 103 1.55 -9.39 -12.96
CA GLU A 103 0.95 -8.69 -11.81
C GLU A 103 1.91 -8.65 -10.61
N HIS A 104 2.56 -9.79 -10.31
CA HIS A 104 3.54 -9.90 -9.23
C HIS A 104 4.79 -9.02 -9.46
N LEU A 105 5.39 -9.13 -10.65
CA LEU A 105 6.55 -8.34 -11.05
C LEU A 105 6.25 -6.84 -11.00
N TYR A 106 5.08 -6.42 -11.51
CA TYR A 106 4.68 -5.02 -11.45
C TYR A 106 4.52 -4.53 -10.02
N GLY A 107 4.00 -5.37 -9.10
CA GLY A 107 3.94 -5.04 -7.68
C GLY A 107 5.32 -4.75 -7.07
N LEU A 108 6.32 -5.59 -7.36
CA LEU A 108 7.70 -5.39 -6.89
C LEU A 108 8.34 -4.12 -7.48
N ILE A 109 8.11 -3.88 -8.78
CA ILE A 109 8.57 -2.65 -9.46
C ILE A 109 7.91 -1.42 -8.83
N HIS A 110 6.61 -1.50 -8.54
CA HIS A 110 5.84 -0.41 -7.95
C HIS A 110 6.39 -0.03 -6.57
N ALA A 111 6.73 -1.01 -5.72
CA ALA A 111 7.32 -0.75 -4.40
C ALA A 111 8.60 0.10 -4.49
N ARG A 112 9.46 -0.19 -5.47
CA ARG A 112 10.69 0.58 -5.73
C ARG A 112 10.38 1.96 -6.32
N PHE A 113 9.53 2.01 -7.34
CA PHE A 113 9.18 3.25 -8.02
C PHE A 113 8.53 4.25 -7.06
N ALA A 114 7.63 3.79 -6.18
CA ALA A 114 6.87 4.62 -5.26
C ALA A 114 7.76 5.38 -4.25
N LEU A 115 9.02 4.96 -4.05
CA LEU A 115 10.00 5.63 -3.21
C LEU A 115 10.87 6.67 -3.96
N THR A 116 10.78 6.73 -5.29
CA THR A 116 11.46 7.77 -6.08
C THR A 116 10.72 9.10 -5.99
N ASP A 117 11.38 10.22 -6.32
CA ASP A 117 10.72 11.53 -6.33
C ASP A 117 9.44 11.54 -7.20
N LYS A 118 9.50 10.93 -8.39
CA LYS A 118 8.34 10.83 -9.30
C LYS A 118 7.24 9.94 -8.71
N GLY A 119 7.59 8.80 -8.14
CA GLY A 119 6.62 7.90 -7.49
C GLY A 119 5.97 8.54 -6.28
N CYS A 120 6.74 9.16 -5.40
CA CYS A 120 6.24 9.92 -4.25
C CYS A 120 5.25 11.01 -4.69
N LYS A 121 5.52 11.74 -5.78
CA LYS A 121 4.58 12.73 -6.34
C LYS A 121 3.26 12.11 -6.79
N LYS A 122 3.30 11.00 -7.53
CA LYS A 122 2.07 10.31 -7.99
C LYS A 122 1.28 9.75 -6.82
N MET A 123 1.95 9.19 -5.82
CA MET A 123 1.31 8.70 -4.59
C MET A 123 0.72 9.84 -3.76
N LEU A 124 1.41 10.98 -3.66
CA LEU A 124 0.89 12.18 -2.99
C LEU A 124 -0.38 12.69 -3.68
N HIS A 125 -0.43 12.73 -5.01
CA HIS A 125 -1.64 13.13 -5.73
C HIS A 125 -2.84 12.26 -5.35
N LYS A 126 -2.67 10.93 -5.34
CA LYS A 126 -3.71 9.98 -4.92
C LYS A 126 -4.09 10.15 -3.44
N TYR A 127 -3.11 10.40 -2.56
CA TYR A 127 -3.34 10.68 -1.15
C TYR A 127 -4.22 11.92 -0.94
N LEU A 128 -3.92 13.01 -1.66
CA LEU A 128 -4.69 14.25 -1.56
C LEU A 128 -6.12 14.08 -2.08
N ASN A 129 -6.33 13.24 -3.10
CA ASN A 129 -7.67 12.90 -3.60
C ASN A 129 -8.44 11.93 -2.69
N GLY A 130 -7.80 11.35 -1.66
CA GLY A 130 -8.44 10.39 -0.76
C GLY A 130 -8.61 8.98 -1.35
N ASP A 131 -7.88 8.65 -2.42
CA ASP A 131 -7.98 7.37 -3.14
C ASP A 131 -7.69 6.15 -2.24
N PHE A 132 -6.82 6.35 -1.25
CA PHE A 132 -6.43 5.30 -0.30
C PHE A 132 -7.42 5.14 0.87
N GLY A 133 -8.46 5.97 0.90
CA GLY A 133 -9.45 6.03 1.95
C GLY A 133 -9.01 6.89 3.13
N HIS A 134 -9.58 6.59 4.30
CA HIS A 134 -9.50 7.46 5.47
C HIS A 134 -9.34 6.65 6.76
N CYS A 135 -8.73 7.29 7.76
CA CYS A 135 -8.46 6.72 9.06
C CYS A 135 -9.76 6.25 9.75
N PRO A 136 -9.81 5.03 10.30
CA PRO A 136 -10.97 4.54 11.02
C PRO A 136 -11.13 5.18 12.41
N ARG A 137 -10.07 5.75 12.99
CA ARG A 137 -10.14 6.44 14.30
C ARG A 137 -11.00 7.70 14.17
N VAL A 138 -12.11 7.74 14.91
CA VAL A 138 -13.07 8.86 14.90
C VAL A 138 -12.40 10.21 15.16
N LEU A 139 -11.47 10.27 16.12
CA LEU A 139 -10.75 11.49 16.50
C LEU A 139 -9.71 11.95 15.47
N CYS A 140 -9.47 11.16 14.41
CA CYS A 140 -8.69 11.63 13.27
C CYS A 140 -9.52 12.47 12.29
N SER A 141 -10.84 12.62 12.51
CA SER A 141 -11.73 13.44 11.67
C SER A 141 -11.64 13.06 10.19
N ASN A 142 -11.67 11.75 9.90
CA ASN A 142 -11.59 11.22 8.54
C ASN A 142 -10.33 11.63 7.77
N ALA A 143 -9.18 11.74 8.44
CA ALA A 143 -7.90 12.03 7.77
C ALA A 143 -7.55 10.99 6.69
N ASN A 144 -7.00 11.45 5.56
CA ASN A 144 -6.50 10.59 4.49
C ASN A 144 -5.37 9.69 5.00
N VAL A 145 -5.23 8.50 4.40
CA VAL A 145 -4.24 7.48 4.78
C VAL A 145 -3.37 7.11 3.58
N LEU A 146 -2.28 6.40 3.82
CA LEU A 146 -1.38 5.89 2.78
C LEU A 146 -1.29 4.37 2.86
N PRO A 147 -1.12 3.65 1.73
CA PRO A 147 -0.84 2.22 1.78
C PRO A 147 0.54 1.95 2.38
N ILE A 148 0.68 0.83 3.09
CA ILE A 148 1.93 0.38 3.71
C ILE A 148 1.96 -1.15 3.78
N GLY A 149 3.14 -1.74 3.58
CA GLY A 149 3.43 -3.14 3.90
C GLY A 149 3.99 -3.29 5.32
N MET A 150 3.67 -4.38 6.01
CA MET A 150 4.31 -4.71 7.28
C MET A 150 5.63 -5.49 7.09
N SER A 151 5.88 -5.95 5.88
CA SER A 151 7.12 -6.57 5.43
C SER A 151 7.38 -6.16 3.98
N ASP A 152 8.65 -6.14 3.59
CA ASP A 152 9.10 -5.96 2.21
C ASP A 152 9.23 -7.31 1.48
N GLN A 153 9.05 -8.45 2.19
CA GLN A 153 9.08 -9.79 1.61
C GLN A 153 7.67 -10.20 1.12
N PRO A 154 7.52 -10.60 -0.15
CA PRO A 154 6.24 -11.06 -0.68
C PRO A 154 5.68 -12.26 0.07
N GLY A 155 4.36 -12.27 0.26
CA GLY A 155 3.62 -13.36 0.91
C GLY A 155 3.59 -13.29 2.44
N GLU A 156 4.34 -12.39 3.07
CA GLU A 156 4.35 -12.26 4.54
C GLU A 156 3.18 -11.47 5.10
N GLY A 157 2.52 -10.64 4.28
CA GLY A 157 1.36 -9.90 4.73
C GLY A 157 0.69 -9.10 3.62
N MET A 158 -0.60 -8.87 3.80
CA MET A 158 -1.40 -8.03 2.89
C MET A 158 -1.18 -6.55 3.21
N VAL A 159 -1.48 -5.69 2.23
CA VAL A 159 -1.41 -4.23 2.37
C VAL A 159 -2.26 -3.73 3.53
N LYS A 160 -1.69 -2.79 4.29
CA LYS A 160 -2.36 -2.04 5.37
C LYS A 160 -2.46 -0.58 4.98
N ILE A 161 -3.13 0.21 5.81
CA ILE A 161 -3.20 1.66 5.68
C ILE A 161 -2.58 2.35 6.89
N TYR A 162 -1.66 3.27 6.64
CA TYR A 162 -1.02 4.12 7.63
C TYR A 162 -1.74 5.47 7.71
N CYS A 163 -2.13 5.87 8.93
CA CYS A 163 -2.66 7.20 9.18
C CYS A 163 -1.55 8.15 9.69
N PRO A 164 -1.19 9.20 8.95
CA PRO A 164 -0.19 10.15 9.39
C PRO A 164 -0.62 11.05 10.55
N LYS A 165 -1.94 11.16 10.81
CA LYS A 165 -2.48 12.00 11.89
C LYS A 165 -2.40 11.36 13.28
N CYS A 166 -2.64 10.05 13.39
CA CYS A 166 -2.48 9.31 14.65
C CYS A 166 -1.23 8.42 14.67
N CYS A 167 -0.50 8.30 13.56
CA CYS A 167 0.72 7.51 13.43
C CYS A 167 0.51 6.01 13.72
N GLU A 168 -0.64 5.48 13.31
CA GLU A 168 -1.06 4.08 13.52
C GLU A 168 -1.37 3.40 12.19
N VAL A 169 -1.31 2.08 12.17
CA VAL A 169 -1.60 1.24 11.01
C VAL A 169 -2.92 0.50 11.21
N TYR A 170 -3.73 0.40 10.16
CA TYR A 170 -5.04 -0.23 10.19
C TYR A 170 -5.24 -1.19 9.01
N GLU A 171 -6.20 -2.09 9.16
CA GLU A 171 -6.72 -2.86 8.03
C GLU A 171 -7.51 -1.95 7.07
N PRO A 172 -7.35 -2.12 5.73
CA PRO A 172 -8.24 -1.50 4.77
C PRO A 172 -9.68 -1.95 5.01
N ARG A 173 -10.64 -1.01 4.99
CA ARG A 173 -12.06 -1.33 5.28
C ARG A 173 -12.73 -2.21 4.22
N GLN A 174 -12.27 -2.15 2.97
CA GLN A 174 -12.90 -2.86 1.86
C GLN A 174 -12.16 -4.18 1.59
N LEU A 175 -12.91 -5.28 1.51
CA LEU A 175 -12.37 -6.63 1.30
C LEU A 175 -11.57 -6.78 0.00
N LYS A 176 -11.84 -5.92 -1.00
CA LYS A 176 -11.12 -5.91 -2.28
C LYS A 176 -9.62 -5.56 -2.15
N TYR A 177 -9.18 -5.05 -1.00
CA TYR A 177 -7.77 -4.77 -0.75
C TYR A 177 -7.08 -5.89 0.04
N CYS A 178 -7.83 -6.82 0.63
CA CYS A 178 -7.30 -7.88 1.49
C CYS A 178 -6.53 -8.97 0.75
N TYR A 179 -6.45 -8.92 -0.59
CA TYR A 179 -5.69 -9.86 -1.42
C TYR A 179 -4.44 -9.24 -2.05
N ILE A 180 -4.15 -7.97 -1.76
CA ILE A 180 -3.00 -7.27 -2.33
C ILE A 180 -1.85 -7.40 -1.36
N ASP A 181 -0.73 -7.88 -1.87
CA ASP A 181 0.49 -8.03 -1.08
C ASP A 181 1.01 -6.67 -0.59
N GLY A 182 1.35 -6.58 0.69
CA GLY A 182 1.90 -5.37 1.30
C GLY A 182 3.30 -5.04 0.78
N ALA A 183 4.06 -6.05 0.35
CA ALA A 183 5.40 -5.87 -0.20
C ALA A 183 5.40 -5.00 -1.47
N TYR A 184 4.26 -4.89 -2.18
CA TYR A 184 4.13 -4.05 -3.38
C TYR A 184 4.06 -2.54 -3.07
N PHE A 185 3.97 -2.18 -1.79
CA PHE A 185 4.05 -0.80 -1.29
C PHE A 185 5.27 -0.60 -0.39
N GLY A 186 5.71 -1.67 0.26
CA GLY A 186 6.85 -1.68 1.16
C GLY A 186 6.57 -1.01 2.52
N THR A 187 7.52 -1.18 3.42
CA THR A 187 7.47 -0.67 4.80
C THR A 187 7.76 0.83 4.88
N GLY A 188 8.50 1.37 3.91
CA GLY A 188 9.02 2.74 3.93
C GLY A 188 8.14 3.81 3.29
N LEU A 189 7.13 3.44 2.48
CA LEU A 189 6.46 4.39 1.58
C LEU A 189 5.87 5.62 2.28
N PRO A 190 5.02 5.50 3.33
CA PRO A 190 4.47 6.69 3.98
C PRO A 190 5.54 7.59 4.59
N HIS A 191 6.61 6.98 5.10
CA HIS A 191 7.71 7.70 5.73
C HIS A 191 8.52 8.49 4.70
N MET A 192 8.88 7.84 3.59
CA MET A 192 9.58 8.48 2.47
C MET A 192 8.78 9.64 1.89
N LEU A 193 7.48 9.43 1.64
CA LEU A 193 6.60 10.47 1.10
C LEU A 193 6.62 11.74 1.97
N PHE A 194 6.52 11.63 3.29
CA PHE A 194 6.59 12.80 4.18
C PHE A 194 8.01 13.28 4.50
N MET A 195 9.06 12.56 4.10
CA MET A 195 10.43 13.09 4.09
C MET A 195 10.66 13.95 2.85
N VAL A 196 10.13 13.54 1.69
CA VAL A 196 10.19 14.31 0.44
C VAL A 196 9.23 15.52 0.48
N PHE A 197 8.05 15.35 1.06
CA PHE A 197 6.97 16.36 1.11
C PHE A 197 6.51 16.67 2.55
N PRO A 198 7.38 17.23 3.40
CA PRO A 198 7.08 17.47 4.81
C PRO A 198 5.90 18.43 5.05
N GLU A 199 5.64 19.35 4.13
CA GLU A 199 4.61 20.37 4.20
C GLU A 199 3.17 19.84 4.09
N TYR A 200 3.02 18.57 3.69
CA TYR A 200 1.74 17.84 3.61
C TYR A 200 1.49 16.94 4.82
N ARG A 201 2.45 16.83 5.75
CA ARG A 201 2.26 16.06 6.97
C ARG A 201 1.22 16.76 7.87
N PRO A 202 0.10 16.09 8.23
CA PRO A 202 -0.91 16.70 9.08
C PRO A 202 -0.41 16.86 10.53
N ASN A 203 -1.00 17.82 11.23
CA ASN A 203 -0.81 17.95 12.67
C ASN A 203 -1.34 16.70 13.39
N ARG A 204 -0.57 16.19 14.36
CA ARG A 204 -0.97 15.01 15.13
C ARG A 204 -2.25 15.29 15.93
N THR A 205 -3.05 14.23 16.11
CA THR A 205 -4.19 14.30 17.03
C THR A 205 -3.69 14.50 18.46
N THR A 206 -4.16 15.55 19.13
CA THR A 206 -3.91 15.79 20.56
C THR A 206 -5.03 15.22 21.43
N GLU A 207 -6.18 14.94 20.83
CA GLU A 207 -7.36 14.45 21.53
C GLU A 207 -7.37 12.91 21.60
N ASN A 208 -7.63 12.42 22.81
CA ASN A 208 -7.86 11.00 23.10
C ASN A 208 -9.29 10.80 23.60
N TYR A 209 -9.83 9.61 23.33
CA TYR A 209 -11.17 9.26 23.78
C TYR A 209 -11.19 9.26 25.31
N THR A 210 -12.10 10.04 25.89
CA THR A 210 -12.30 10.07 27.35
C THR A 210 -13.54 9.25 27.67
N PRO A 211 -13.40 8.03 28.23
CA PRO A 211 -14.55 7.21 28.58
C PRO A 211 -15.32 7.84 29.75
N LYS A 212 -16.64 7.92 29.60
CA LYS A 212 -17.55 8.47 30.62
C LYS A 212 -18.73 7.54 30.86
N LEU A 213 -19.16 7.41 32.12
CA LEU A 213 -20.37 6.70 32.53
C LEU A 213 -21.24 7.66 33.36
N TYR A 214 -22.50 7.86 32.97
CA TYR A 214 -23.41 8.85 33.57
C TYR A 214 -22.82 10.27 33.71
N GLY A 215 -21.95 10.66 32.77
CA GLY A 215 -21.27 11.96 32.77
C GLY A 215 -19.95 12.02 33.56
N PHE A 216 -19.65 11.01 34.38
CA PHE A 216 -18.40 10.94 35.14
C PHE A 216 -17.31 10.23 34.35
N LYS A 217 -16.09 10.78 34.40
CA LYS A 217 -14.91 10.14 33.79
C LYS A 217 -14.57 8.87 34.58
N LEU A 218 -14.24 7.79 33.87
CA LEU A 218 -13.71 6.59 34.53
C LEU A 218 -12.28 6.87 35.04
N HIS A 219 -12.01 6.47 36.28
CA HIS A 219 -10.68 6.55 36.86
C HIS A 219 -9.78 5.45 36.28
N SER A 220 -8.46 5.67 36.22
CA SER A 220 -7.50 4.72 35.62
C SER A 220 -7.52 3.34 36.28
N SER A 221 -7.74 3.30 37.60
CA SER A 221 -7.83 2.04 38.36
C SER A 221 -8.98 1.13 37.93
N ALA A 222 -10.00 1.63 37.22
CA ALA A 222 -11.07 0.80 36.69
C ALA A 222 -10.62 -0.09 35.50
N PHE A 223 -9.45 0.20 34.92
CA PHE A 223 -8.85 -0.54 33.81
C PHE A 223 -7.67 -1.42 34.24
N GLU A 224 -7.23 -1.30 35.50
CA GLU A 224 -6.26 -2.22 36.09
C GLU A 224 -6.98 -3.56 36.21
N GLN A 225 -6.61 -4.52 35.36
CA GLN A 225 -7.05 -5.89 35.56
C GLN A 225 -6.46 -6.34 36.89
N ASP A 226 -7.32 -6.70 37.84
CA ASP A 226 -6.91 -7.49 39.00
C ASP A 226 -6.31 -8.78 38.44
N SER A 227 -4.97 -8.81 38.30
CA SER A 227 -4.23 -10.06 38.21
C SER A 227 -4.35 -10.70 39.59
N SER A 228 -5.54 -11.17 39.94
CA SER A 228 -5.78 -11.88 41.18
C SER A 228 -4.80 -13.03 41.23
N ASP A 229 -4.04 -13.08 42.32
CA ASP A 229 -3.01 -14.05 42.70
C ASP A 229 -3.45 -15.53 42.70
N SER A 230 -4.56 -15.90 42.05
CA SER A 230 -5.04 -17.26 41.87
C SER A 230 -4.16 -18.07 40.89
N ASP A 231 -3.62 -17.47 39.83
CA ASP A 231 -2.88 -18.23 38.80
C ASP A 231 -1.39 -18.42 39.13
N LYS A 232 -0.78 -17.50 39.90
CA LYS A 232 0.64 -17.62 40.31
C LYS A 232 0.86 -18.70 41.37
N LYS A 233 -0.14 -19.02 42.20
CA LYS A 233 -0.10 -20.13 43.17
C LYS A 233 -0.34 -21.51 42.53
N ALA A 234 -0.92 -21.58 41.33
CA ALA A 234 -1.10 -22.82 40.60
C ALA A 234 0.21 -23.27 39.90
N LEU A 235 0.95 -22.35 39.29
CA LEU A 235 2.22 -22.67 38.62
C LEU A 235 3.35 -23.04 39.59
N SER A 236 3.42 -22.44 40.79
CA SER A 236 4.47 -22.79 41.77
C SER A 236 4.23 -24.14 42.47
N LYS A 237 2.99 -24.65 42.46
CA LYS A 237 2.66 -25.99 42.98
C LYS A 237 2.89 -27.12 41.99
N MET A 238 2.97 -26.85 40.68
CA MET A 238 3.28 -27.87 39.67
C MET A 238 4.78 -28.12 39.48
N ASN A 239 5.66 -27.17 39.81
CA ASN A 239 7.12 -27.32 39.69
C ASN A 239 7.82 -27.85 40.97
N GLY A 240 7.07 -28.26 41.99
CA GLY A 240 7.59 -28.67 43.30
C GLY A 240 7.46 -30.16 43.63
N LYS A 241 7.11 -31.02 42.67
CA LYS A 241 7.07 -32.48 42.86
C LYS A 241 7.53 -33.22 41.61
N HIS A 242 8.83 -33.32 41.42
CA HIS A 242 9.45 -34.57 41.00
C HIS A 242 10.86 -34.63 41.59
N ILE A 243 11.15 -35.80 42.14
CA ILE A 243 12.35 -36.25 42.84
C ILE A 243 13.56 -36.17 41.92
#